data_AF-R5BAH3-F1
#
_entry.id   AF-R5BAH3-F1
#
_cell.length_a   1.000
_cell.length_b   1.000
_cell.length_c   1.000
_cell.angle_alpha   90.00
_cell.angle_beta   90.00
_cell.angle_gamma   90.00
#
_symmetry.space_group_name_H-M   'P 1'
#
loop_
_entity.id
_entity.type
_entity.pdbx_description
1 polymer ?
#
loop_
_entity_poly.entity_id
_entity_poly.type
_entity_poly.pdbx_seq_one_letter_code
_entity_poly.pdbx_strand_id
1 'polypeptide(L)'
;MLQMGVYSSHENAQKEAERLRALGAAGYIFADSSSGETRYRVMASGYDSEQSAKSVKDRLTSEGVEAAMYTLSSPQASFRVTADKSAIEDVCGAFAAFDEAIDGMGQAVIRFDKESLSVADGKLICADILNTFDAKLTPLESFSGTDGTLGEILGAYSDCRAQLDTVRGGEYQSIVDFSSAMKYTHLYIASRYAAMVEKLAG
;
A
#
# COMPACT_ATOMS: atom_id res chain seq x y z
N MET A 1 9.50 2.68 4.59
CA MET A 1 9.66 2.04 3.26
C MET A 1 11.13 1.94 2.90
N LEU A 2 11.51 0.94 2.11
CA LEU A 2 12.85 0.77 1.56
C LEU A 2 12.89 1.25 0.11
N GLN A 3 13.70 2.27 -0.16
CA GLN A 3 13.86 2.91 -1.46
C GLN A 3 15.15 2.41 -2.13
N MET A 4 15.03 1.98 -3.39
CA MET A 4 16.15 1.46 -4.19
C MET A 4 16.72 2.50 -5.14
N GLY A 5 15.97 3.56 -5.46
CA GLY A 5 16.45 4.63 -6.33
C GLY A 5 15.49 5.80 -6.41
N VAL A 6 16.00 6.94 -6.89
CA VAL A 6 15.24 8.15 -7.19
C VAL A 6 15.62 8.63 -8.58
N TYR A 7 14.60 8.88 -9.40
CA TYR A 7 14.78 9.21 -10.81
C TYR A 7 14.02 10.48 -11.17
N SER A 8 14.55 11.28 -12.10
CA SER A 8 13.83 12.42 -12.70
C SER A 8 12.93 12.00 -13.87
N SER A 9 13.14 10.80 -14.42
CA SER A 9 12.34 10.24 -15.53
C SER A 9 11.54 9.04 -15.03
N HIS A 10 10.23 9.05 -15.36
CA HIS A 10 9.36 7.91 -15.09
C HIS A 10 9.83 6.64 -15.82
N GLU A 11 10.34 6.78 -17.04
CA GLU A 11 10.84 5.64 -17.83
C GLU A 11 12.02 4.94 -17.14
N ASN A 12 12.95 5.71 -16.55
CA ASN A 12 14.08 5.12 -15.81
C ASN A 12 13.62 4.44 -14.52
N ALA A 13 12.67 5.06 -13.80
CA ALA A 13 12.06 4.44 -12.63
C ALA A 13 11.33 3.14 -12.98
N GLN A 14 10.67 3.08 -14.14
CA GLN A 14 9.97 1.89 -14.62
C GLN A 14 10.93 0.74 -14.93
N LYS A 15 12.06 1.02 -15.60
CA LYS A 15 13.11 0.00 -15.85
C LYS A 15 13.64 -0.61 -14.54
N GLU A 16 13.90 0.24 -13.54
CA GLU A 16 14.34 -0.24 -12.24
C GLU A 16 13.24 -1.00 -11.50
N ALA A 17 12.00 -0.52 -11.55
CA ALA A 17 10.86 -1.20 -10.96
C ALA A 17 10.66 -2.60 -11.53
N GLU A 18 10.74 -2.77 -12.85
CA GLU A 18 10.65 -4.07 -13.52
C GLU A 18 11.79 -5.01 -13.11
N ARG A 19 13.03 -4.49 -13.03
CA ARG A 19 14.18 -5.26 -12.53
C ARG A 19 13.96 -5.75 -11.10
N LEU A 20 13.42 -4.90 -10.22
CA LEU A 20 13.14 -5.26 -8.83
C LEU A 20 12.01 -6.28 -8.70
N ARG A 21 10.95 -6.17 -9.51
CA ARG A 21 9.85 -7.15 -9.55
C ARG A 21 10.36 -8.54 -9.94
N ALA A 22 11.27 -8.62 -10.92
CA ALA A 22 11.91 -9.88 -11.31
C ALA A 22 12.76 -10.51 -10.18
N LEU A 23 13.15 -9.74 -9.16
CA LEU A 23 13.86 -10.20 -7.96
C LEU A 23 12.93 -10.42 -6.76
N GLY A 24 11.60 -10.31 -6.94
CA GLY A 24 10.62 -10.48 -5.87
C GLY A 24 10.47 -9.28 -4.94
N ALA A 25 11.01 -8.12 -5.30
CA ALA A 25 10.74 -6.85 -4.62
C ALA A 25 9.52 -6.16 -5.26
N ALA A 26 8.89 -5.21 -4.55
CA ALA A 26 7.66 -4.57 -5.03
C ALA A 26 7.79 -3.87 -6.39
N GLY A 27 8.89 -3.13 -6.59
CA GLY A 27 9.02 -2.23 -7.74
C GLY A 27 7.88 -1.21 -7.81
N TYR A 28 7.48 -0.66 -6.66
CA TYR A 28 6.45 0.37 -6.57
C TYR A 28 7.05 1.74 -6.85
N ILE A 29 6.44 2.53 -7.73
CA ILE A 29 6.92 3.88 -8.07
C ILE A 29 6.07 4.90 -7.32
N PHE A 30 6.68 5.60 -6.38
CA PHE A 30 6.09 6.73 -5.69
C PHE A 30 6.51 8.03 -6.37
N ALA A 31 5.55 8.79 -6.90
CA ALA A 31 5.79 10.10 -7.49
C ALA A 31 5.74 11.18 -6.40
N ASP A 32 6.90 11.72 -6.05
CA ASP A 32 7.06 12.75 -5.02
C ASP A 32 7.25 14.11 -5.70
N SER A 33 6.29 15.02 -5.53
CA SER A 33 6.35 16.38 -6.08
C SER A 33 6.56 17.45 -5.00
N SER A 34 6.88 17.06 -3.76
CA SER A 34 7.01 17.96 -2.61
C SER A 34 8.13 19.01 -2.78
N SER A 35 9.11 18.74 -3.62
CA SER A 35 10.29 19.59 -3.84
C SER A 35 10.14 20.62 -4.98
N GLY A 36 8.96 20.74 -5.59
CA GLY A 36 8.71 21.60 -6.76
C GLY A 36 9.08 20.97 -8.11
N GLU A 37 9.78 19.83 -8.09
CA GLU A 37 9.98 18.94 -9.23
C GLU A 37 9.46 17.54 -8.87
N THR A 38 8.82 16.86 -9.82
CA THR A 38 8.40 15.46 -9.62
C THR A 38 9.62 14.52 -9.69
N ARG A 39 9.84 13.78 -8.62
CA ARG A 39 10.84 12.72 -8.50
C ARG A 39 10.13 11.38 -8.37
N TYR A 40 10.61 10.39 -9.10
CA TYR A 40 10.08 9.03 -9.10
C TYR A 40 10.96 8.16 -8.21
N ARG A 41 10.45 7.81 -7.02
CA ARG A 41 11.12 6.96 -6.05
C ARG A 41 10.69 5.52 -6.26
N VAL A 42 11.63 4.61 -6.44
CA VAL A 42 11.33 3.18 -6.59
C VAL A 42 11.49 2.49 -5.25
N MET A 43 10.40 1.89 -4.76
CA MET A 43 10.30 1.24 -3.46
C MET A 43 10.32 -0.28 -3.61
N ALA A 44 11.07 -0.96 -2.73
CA ALA A 44 11.18 -2.42 -2.72
C ALA A 44 10.27 -3.10 -1.70
N SER A 45 10.05 -2.49 -0.52
CA SER A 45 9.21 -3.05 0.53
C SER A 45 8.76 -2.01 1.56
N GLY A 46 7.64 -2.29 2.23
CA GLY A 46 7.11 -1.54 3.37
C GLY A 46 7.41 -2.26 4.69
N TYR A 47 7.55 -1.49 5.77
CA TYR A 47 7.80 -2.00 7.13
C TYR A 47 7.02 -1.15 8.13
N ASP A 48 6.48 -1.80 9.15
CA ASP A 48 5.75 -1.21 10.28
C ASP A 48 6.65 -0.44 11.26
N SER A 49 7.96 -0.68 11.20
CA SER A 49 8.93 -0.19 12.16
C SER A 49 10.24 0.22 11.47
N GLU A 50 10.81 1.33 11.94
CA GLU A 50 12.11 1.83 11.46
C GLU A 50 13.22 0.79 11.69
N GLN A 51 13.18 0.07 12.81
CA GLN A 51 14.17 -0.95 13.14
C GLN A 51 14.17 -2.10 12.11
N SER A 52 12.99 -2.57 11.69
CA SER A 52 12.86 -3.61 10.68
C SER A 52 13.38 -3.15 9.33
N ALA A 53 13.04 -1.92 8.92
CA ALA A 53 13.55 -1.32 7.69
C ALA A 53 15.08 -1.15 7.72
N LYS A 54 15.62 -0.69 8.86
CA LYS A 54 17.06 -0.50 9.07
C LYS A 54 17.82 -1.83 8.97
N SER A 55 17.33 -2.87 9.64
CA SER A 55 17.93 -4.21 9.59
C SER A 55 18.06 -4.74 8.16
N VAL A 56 17.01 -4.60 7.35
CA VAL A 56 17.04 -5.04 5.94
C VAL A 56 17.96 -4.15 5.10
N LYS A 57 17.94 -2.83 5.31
CA LYS A 57 18.85 -1.89 4.63
C LYS A 57 20.31 -2.24 4.90
N ASP A 58 20.67 -2.45 6.17
CA ASP A 58 22.05 -2.71 6.59
C ASP A 58 22.55 -4.03 5.98
N ARG A 59 21.70 -5.07 5.94
CA ARG A 59 21.98 -6.33 5.23
C ARG A 59 22.23 -6.09 3.73
N LEU A 60 21.34 -5.40 3.03
CA LEU A 60 21.50 -5.12 1.60
C LEU A 60 22.77 -4.31 1.31
N THR A 61 23.08 -3.34 2.16
CA THR A 61 24.31 -2.54 2.05
C THR A 61 25.56 -3.42 2.19
N SER A 62 25.54 -4.39 3.11
CA SER A 62 26.63 -5.35 3.27
C SER A 62 26.80 -6.29 2.07
N GLU A 63 25.73 -6.52 1.32
CA GLU A 63 25.71 -7.28 0.06
C GLU A 63 26.07 -6.42 -1.16
N GLY A 64 26.43 -5.15 -0.96
CA GLY A 64 26.81 -4.21 -2.02
C GLY A 64 25.61 -3.58 -2.74
N VAL A 65 24.40 -3.70 -2.19
CA VAL A 65 23.18 -3.11 -2.73
C VAL A 65 22.87 -1.81 -1.99
N GLU A 66 22.91 -0.69 -2.71
CA GLU A 66 22.53 0.61 -2.16
C GLU A 66 21.01 0.68 -1.94
N ALA A 67 20.61 1.03 -0.72
CA ALA A 67 19.22 1.27 -0.37
C ALA A 67 19.11 2.41 0.65
N ALA A 68 18.02 3.15 0.58
CA ALA A 68 17.68 4.22 1.52
C ALA A 68 16.37 3.91 2.25
N MET A 69 16.22 4.46 3.46
CA MET A 69 14.91 4.45 4.13
C MET A 69 14.13 5.68 3.71
N TYR A 70 12.85 5.49 3.43
CA TYR A 70 11.89 6.55 3.18
C TYR A 70 10.71 6.41 4.15
N THR A 71 10.38 7.48 4.85
CA THR A 71 9.23 7.54 5.75
C THR A 71 8.04 8.08 4.98
N LEU A 72 7.00 7.27 4.81
CA LEU A 72 5.71 7.76 4.36
C LEU A 72 4.99 8.36 5.56
N SER A 73 4.60 9.62 5.46
CA SER A 73 3.85 10.33 6.48
C SER A 73 2.77 11.18 5.81
N SER A 74 1.60 11.25 6.41
CA SER A 74 0.54 12.19 6.05
C SER A 74 0.32 13.19 7.19
N PRO A 75 -0.17 14.41 6.88
CA PRO A 75 -0.64 15.32 7.92
C PRO A 75 -1.83 14.73 8.67
N GLN A 76 -2.12 15.27 9.86
CA GLN A 76 -3.35 14.92 10.56
C GLN A 76 -4.55 15.58 9.88
N ALA A 77 -5.52 14.79 9.43
CA ALA A 77 -6.81 15.30 8.97
C ALA A 77 -7.76 15.50 10.17
N SER A 78 -8.44 16.65 10.23
CA SER A 78 -9.50 16.92 11.20
C SER A 78 -10.71 17.50 10.49
N PHE A 79 -11.84 16.80 10.58
CA PHE A 79 -13.09 17.23 9.98
C PHE A 79 -14.26 16.96 10.94
N ARG A 80 -15.36 17.70 10.76
CA ARG A 80 -16.56 17.57 11.56
C ARG A 80 -17.58 16.72 10.79
N VAL A 81 -18.00 15.62 11.40
CA VAL A 81 -19.14 14.82 10.91
C VAL A 81 -20.40 15.30 11.62
N THR A 82 -21.42 15.70 10.88
CA THR A 82 -22.73 16.15 11.40
C THR A 82 -23.84 15.11 11.21
N ALA A 83 -23.46 13.88 10.84
CA ALA A 83 -24.37 12.76 10.65
C ALA A 83 -24.77 12.12 11.99
N ASP A 84 -25.65 11.12 11.94
CA ASP A 84 -26.01 10.34 13.12
C ASP A 84 -24.85 9.47 13.63
N LYS A 85 -25.02 8.90 14.82
CA LYS A 85 -23.97 8.14 15.49
C LYS A 85 -23.51 6.93 14.66
N SER A 86 -24.44 6.24 13.99
CA SER A 86 -24.13 5.10 13.12
C SER A 86 -23.23 5.52 11.95
N ALA A 87 -23.53 6.62 11.28
CA ALA A 87 -22.70 7.11 10.19
C ALA A 87 -21.31 7.55 10.66
N ILE A 88 -21.18 8.08 11.87
CA ILE A 88 -19.88 8.37 12.48
C ILE A 88 -19.10 7.08 12.72
N GLU A 89 -19.75 6.05 13.27
CA GLU A 89 -19.13 4.74 13.52
C GLU A 89 -18.66 4.08 12.22
N ASP A 90 -19.45 4.15 11.14
CA ASP A 90 -19.07 3.62 9.83
C ASP A 90 -17.86 4.37 9.24
N VAL A 91 -17.84 5.71 9.33
CA VAL A 91 -16.69 6.51 8.87
C VAL A 91 -15.45 6.22 9.70
N CYS A 92 -15.54 6.10 11.03
CA CYS A 92 -14.41 5.70 11.86
C CYS A 92 -13.94 4.27 11.55
N GLY A 93 -14.88 3.36 11.33
CA GLY A 93 -14.63 1.99 10.89
C GLY A 93 -13.88 1.95 9.57
N ALA A 94 -14.07 2.95 8.71
CA ALA A 94 -13.38 3.03 7.43
C ALA A 94 -11.89 3.32 7.55
N PHE A 95 -11.48 4.29 8.37
CA PHE A 95 -10.06 4.53 8.62
C PHE A 95 -9.39 3.30 9.26
N ALA A 96 -10.06 2.67 10.21
CA ALA A 96 -9.59 1.42 10.81
C ALA A 96 -9.44 0.30 9.76
N ALA A 97 -10.34 0.24 8.77
CA ALA A 97 -10.25 -0.76 7.70
C ALA A 97 -8.99 -0.58 6.82
N PHE A 98 -8.57 0.66 6.54
CA PHE A 98 -7.31 0.91 5.83
C PHE A 98 -6.10 0.50 6.67
N ASP A 99 -6.06 0.87 7.94
CA ASP A 99 -4.98 0.49 8.85
C ASP A 99 -4.86 -1.05 8.96
N GLU A 100 -5.99 -1.73 9.16
CA GLU A 100 -6.06 -3.20 9.20
C GLU A 100 -5.62 -3.84 7.88
N ALA A 101 -5.95 -3.25 6.72
CA ALA A 101 -5.53 -3.76 5.42
C ALA A 101 -4.02 -3.56 5.18
N ILE A 102 -3.45 -2.43 5.62
CA ILE A 102 -2.01 -2.16 5.55
C ILE A 102 -1.25 -3.18 6.41
N ASP A 103 -1.65 -3.31 7.68
CA ASP A 103 -1.03 -4.24 8.63
C ASP A 103 -1.19 -5.69 8.17
N GLY A 104 -2.41 -6.06 7.76
CA GLY A 104 -2.73 -7.38 7.24
C GLY A 104 -1.88 -7.76 6.04
N MET A 105 -1.74 -6.85 5.06
CA MET A 105 -0.87 -7.08 3.90
C MET A 105 0.61 -7.12 4.27
N GLY A 106 1.06 -6.28 5.20
CA GLY A 106 2.43 -6.30 5.71
C GLY A 106 2.79 -7.64 6.35
N GLN A 107 1.93 -8.16 7.22
CA GLN A 107 2.10 -9.48 7.84
C GLN A 107 1.99 -10.61 6.81
N ALA A 108 1.06 -10.51 5.87
CA ALA A 108 0.88 -11.50 4.80
C ALA A 108 2.14 -11.64 3.94
N VAL A 109 2.78 -10.53 3.56
CA VAL A 109 4.06 -10.53 2.83
C VAL A 109 5.16 -11.23 3.63
N ILE A 110 5.32 -10.90 4.91
CA ILE A 110 6.34 -11.49 5.77
C ILE A 110 6.12 -13.00 5.91
N ARG A 111 4.87 -13.39 6.15
CA ARG A 111 4.46 -14.78 6.31
C ARG A 111 4.69 -15.57 5.03
N PHE A 112 4.28 -15.03 3.89
CA PHE A 112 4.45 -15.65 2.58
C PHE A 112 5.93 -15.95 2.30
N ASP A 113 6.81 -14.96 2.49
CA ASP A 113 8.25 -15.10 2.25
C ASP A 113 8.93 -16.03 3.25
N LYS A 114 8.54 -16.00 4.54
CA LYS A 114 9.19 -16.80 5.59
C LYS A 114 8.71 -18.25 5.65
N GLU A 115 7.40 -18.48 5.48
CA GLU A 115 6.79 -19.80 5.60
C GLU A 115 6.79 -20.57 4.28
N SER A 116 7.31 -19.98 3.19
CA SER A 116 7.35 -20.59 1.85
C SER A 116 5.96 -21.04 1.39
N LEU A 117 4.96 -20.19 1.61
CA LEU A 117 3.58 -20.45 1.24
C LEU A 117 3.43 -20.63 -0.28
N SER A 118 2.43 -21.42 -0.69
CA SER A 118 2.10 -21.52 -2.10
C SER A 118 1.38 -20.25 -2.58
N VAL A 119 1.42 -19.99 -3.89
CA VAL A 119 0.63 -18.90 -4.50
C VAL A 119 -0.85 -19.03 -4.16
N ALA A 120 -1.38 -20.26 -4.09
CA ALA A 120 -2.79 -20.49 -3.73
C ALA A 120 -3.09 -20.04 -2.30
N ASP A 121 -2.23 -20.36 -1.33
CA ASP A 121 -2.39 -19.94 0.06
C ASP A 121 -2.32 -18.41 0.18
N GLY A 122 -1.36 -17.81 -0.52
CA GLY A 122 -1.20 -16.36 -0.56
C GLY A 122 -2.40 -15.63 -1.16
N LYS A 123 -3.01 -16.19 -2.22
CA LYS A 123 -4.26 -15.68 -2.81
C LYS A 123 -5.44 -15.76 -1.84
N LEU A 124 -5.54 -16.84 -1.05
CA LEU A 124 -6.56 -16.96 -0.01
C LEU A 124 -6.40 -15.88 1.06
N ILE A 125 -5.16 -15.62 1.52
CA ILE A 125 -4.87 -14.54 2.47
C ILE A 125 -5.28 -13.17 1.90
N CYS A 126 -4.95 -12.90 0.64
CA CYS A 126 -5.36 -11.65 -0.02
C CYS A 126 -6.88 -11.53 -0.14
N ALA A 127 -7.58 -12.64 -0.39
CA ALA A 127 -9.04 -12.67 -0.44
C ALA A 127 -9.68 -12.40 0.94
N ASP A 128 -9.11 -12.93 2.02
CA ASP A 128 -9.62 -12.69 3.38
C ASP A 128 -9.43 -11.22 3.80
N ILE A 129 -8.28 -10.62 3.44
CA ILE A 129 -8.02 -9.20 3.66
C ILE A 129 -9.05 -8.36 2.88
N LEU A 130 -9.27 -8.68 1.61
CA LEU A 130 -10.26 -7.97 0.81
C LEU A 130 -11.67 -8.11 1.38
N ASN A 131 -12.11 -9.31 1.76
CA ASN A 131 -13.44 -9.54 2.32
C ASN A 131 -13.66 -8.72 3.60
N THR A 132 -12.63 -8.63 4.45
CA THR A 132 -12.66 -7.81 5.67
C THR A 132 -12.75 -6.32 5.32
N PHE A 133 -11.99 -5.89 4.32
CA PHE A 133 -11.99 -4.50 3.84
C PHE A 133 -13.35 -4.11 3.25
N ASP A 134 -13.91 -4.94 2.36
CA ASP A 134 -15.23 -4.73 1.75
C ASP A 134 -16.34 -4.72 2.80
N ALA A 135 -16.29 -5.60 3.80
CA ALA A 135 -17.30 -5.67 4.87
C ALA A 135 -17.41 -4.37 5.66
N LYS A 136 -16.31 -3.61 5.81
CA LYS A 136 -16.29 -2.33 6.54
C LYS A 136 -16.60 -1.13 5.66
N LEU A 137 -16.24 -1.15 4.36
CA LEU A 137 -16.37 0.02 3.49
C LEU A 137 -17.59 0.01 2.58
N THR A 138 -18.13 -1.15 2.22
CA THR A 138 -19.37 -1.24 1.41
C THR A 138 -20.57 -0.49 2.03
N PRO A 139 -20.79 -0.49 3.37
CA PRO A 139 -21.88 0.29 3.97
C PRO A 139 -21.85 1.78 3.63
N LEU A 140 -20.66 2.36 3.45
CA LEU A 140 -20.49 3.78 3.12
C LEU A 140 -21.02 4.15 1.74
N GLU A 141 -21.13 3.20 0.81
CA GLU A 141 -21.68 3.43 -0.53
C GLU A 141 -23.18 3.79 -0.49
N SER A 142 -23.86 3.46 0.61
CA SER A 142 -25.28 3.80 0.82
C SER A 142 -25.51 5.27 1.21
N PHE A 143 -24.47 5.99 1.61
CA PHE A 143 -24.60 7.38 2.02
C PHE A 143 -24.76 8.31 0.81
N SER A 144 -25.71 9.23 0.89
CA SER A 144 -25.95 10.25 -0.13
C SER A 144 -24.91 11.37 -0.06
N GLY A 145 -24.41 11.83 -1.21
CA GLY A 145 -23.42 12.89 -1.31
C GLY A 145 -21.99 12.36 -1.32
N THR A 146 -21.50 11.96 -2.49
CA THR A 146 -20.13 11.46 -2.71
C THR A 146 -19.11 12.56 -2.94
N ASP A 147 -19.45 13.82 -2.65
CA ASP A 147 -18.53 14.95 -2.80
C ASP A 147 -17.79 15.20 -1.47
N GLY A 148 -16.53 15.64 -1.54
CA GLY A 148 -15.72 15.93 -0.34
C GLY A 148 -15.21 14.67 0.37
N THR A 149 -15.27 14.65 1.71
CA THR A 149 -14.63 13.60 2.54
C THR A 149 -15.04 12.18 2.18
N LEU A 150 -16.34 11.95 2.00
CA LEU A 150 -16.85 10.62 1.66
C LEU A 150 -16.38 10.18 0.26
N GLY A 151 -16.34 11.12 -0.70
CA GLY A 151 -15.81 10.86 -2.04
C GLY A 151 -14.34 10.43 -2.03
N GLU A 152 -13.51 11.11 -1.23
CA GLU A 152 -12.10 10.75 -1.10
C GLU A 152 -11.90 9.38 -0.44
N ILE A 153 -12.71 9.04 0.57
CA ILE A 153 -12.71 7.71 1.21
C ILE A 153 -13.12 6.63 0.22
N LEU A 154 -14.24 6.82 -0.49
CA LEU A 154 -14.75 5.85 -1.46
C LEU A 154 -13.83 5.71 -2.69
N GLY A 155 -13.16 6.79 -3.10
CA GLY A 155 -12.15 6.73 -4.15
C GLY A 155 -10.94 5.89 -3.73
N ALA A 156 -10.40 6.14 -2.54
CA ALA A 156 -9.30 5.34 -2.00
C ALA A 156 -9.69 3.87 -1.78
N TYR A 157 -10.93 3.63 -1.33
CA TYR A 157 -11.51 2.29 -1.20
C TYR A 157 -11.51 1.57 -2.54
N SER A 158 -12.09 2.18 -3.57
CA SER A 158 -12.20 1.61 -4.92
C SER A 158 -10.84 1.21 -5.49
N ASP A 159 -9.85 2.10 -5.35
CA ASP A 159 -8.48 1.86 -5.81
C ASP A 159 -7.81 0.69 -5.07
N CYS A 160 -7.91 0.67 -3.74
CA CYS A 160 -7.30 -0.39 -2.92
C CYS A 160 -7.97 -1.74 -3.15
N ARG A 161 -9.31 -1.74 -3.26
CA ARG A 161 -10.11 -2.91 -3.61
C ARG A 161 -9.71 -3.49 -4.96
N ALA A 162 -9.59 -2.65 -6.00
CA ALA A 162 -9.16 -3.08 -7.32
C ALA A 162 -7.74 -3.68 -7.31
N GLN A 163 -6.83 -3.11 -6.51
CA GLN A 163 -5.48 -3.64 -6.36
C GLN A 163 -5.46 -5.00 -5.62
N LEU A 164 -6.25 -5.14 -4.55
CA LEU A 164 -6.43 -6.41 -3.84
C LEU A 164 -7.08 -7.49 -4.73
N ASP A 165 -8.08 -7.11 -5.52
CA ASP A 165 -8.69 -7.96 -6.55
C ASP A 165 -7.67 -8.43 -7.58
N THR A 166 -6.81 -7.51 -8.04
CA THR A 166 -5.76 -7.83 -9.01
C THR A 166 -4.78 -8.85 -8.44
N VAL A 167 -4.32 -8.68 -7.19
CA VAL A 167 -3.33 -9.60 -6.61
C VAL A 167 -3.92 -10.97 -6.31
N ARG A 168 -5.16 -11.05 -5.80
CA ARG A 168 -5.80 -12.35 -5.52
C ARG A 168 -6.21 -13.09 -6.80
N GLY A 169 -6.62 -12.35 -7.83
CA GLY A 169 -7.18 -12.88 -9.08
C GLY A 169 -6.16 -13.07 -10.21
N GLY A 170 -4.98 -12.46 -10.09
CA GLY A 170 -3.94 -12.51 -11.13
C GLY A 170 -3.32 -13.88 -11.34
N GLU A 171 -2.76 -14.11 -12.52
CA GLU A 171 -1.98 -15.32 -12.83
C GLU A 171 -0.49 -15.07 -12.57
N TYR A 172 0.16 -16.01 -11.87
CA TYR A 172 1.55 -15.87 -11.43
C TYR A 172 2.37 -17.08 -11.86
N GLN A 173 3.49 -16.82 -12.53
CA GLN A 173 4.34 -17.89 -13.08
C GLN A 173 5.26 -18.48 -12.01
N SER A 174 5.51 -17.75 -10.92
CA SER A 174 6.37 -18.18 -9.83
C SER A 174 5.97 -17.58 -8.47
N ILE A 175 6.53 -18.14 -7.40
CA ILE A 175 6.45 -17.58 -6.04
C ILE A 175 7.06 -16.17 -5.97
N VAL A 176 8.12 -15.92 -6.75
CA VAL A 176 8.81 -14.62 -6.81
C VAL A 176 7.88 -13.55 -7.40
N ASP A 177 7.20 -13.87 -8.50
CA ASP A 177 6.25 -12.94 -9.15
C ASP A 177 5.11 -12.58 -8.20
N PHE A 178 4.59 -13.57 -7.48
CA PHE A 178 3.51 -13.36 -6.52
C PHE A 178 3.98 -12.55 -5.29
N SER A 179 5.15 -12.87 -4.72
CA SER A 179 5.74 -12.11 -3.61
C SER A 179 5.93 -10.64 -3.97
N SER A 180 6.43 -10.36 -5.18
CA SER A 180 6.53 -9.01 -5.74
C SER A 180 5.17 -8.31 -5.77
N ALA A 181 4.12 -8.98 -6.28
CA ALA A 181 2.78 -8.41 -6.37
C ALA A 181 2.14 -8.14 -5.00
N MET A 182 2.37 -9.00 -4.00
CA MET A 182 1.92 -8.75 -2.63
C MET A 182 2.61 -7.52 -2.02
N LYS A 183 3.94 -7.41 -2.17
CA LYS A 183 4.71 -6.26 -1.67
C LYS A 183 4.30 -4.97 -2.36
N TYR A 184 4.06 -5.01 -3.67
CA TYR A 184 3.52 -3.89 -4.42
C TYR A 184 2.15 -3.48 -3.85
N THR A 185 1.26 -4.44 -3.63
CA THR A 185 -0.09 -4.18 -3.10
C THR A 185 -0.05 -3.56 -1.71
N HIS A 186 0.80 -4.06 -0.81
CA HIS A 186 1.02 -3.46 0.51
C HIS A 186 1.44 -1.97 0.41
N LEU A 187 2.46 -1.68 -0.41
CA LEU A 187 2.93 -0.30 -0.62
C LEU A 187 1.88 0.59 -1.28
N TYR A 188 1.11 0.04 -2.22
CA TYR A 188 0.03 0.73 -2.91
C TYR A 188 -1.05 1.17 -1.92
N ILE A 189 -1.56 0.27 -1.08
CA ILE A 189 -2.61 0.58 -0.10
C ILE A 189 -2.11 1.64 0.88
N ALA A 190 -0.90 1.49 1.43
CA ALA A 190 -0.32 2.48 2.34
C ALA A 190 -0.19 3.87 1.68
N SER A 191 0.26 3.92 0.43
CA SER A 191 0.39 5.16 -0.34
C SER A 191 -0.96 5.80 -0.66
N ARG A 192 -1.96 5.01 -1.08
CA ARG A 192 -3.32 5.50 -1.34
C ARG A 192 -3.99 6.03 -0.08
N TYR A 193 -3.81 5.35 1.05
CA TYR A 193 -4.32 5.82 2.34
C TYR A 193 -3.67 7.14 2.76
N ALA A 194 -2.34 7.24 2.67
CA ALA A 194 -1.64 8.50 2.99
C ALA A 194 -2.10 9.66 2.09
N ALA A 195 -2.25 9.41 0.78
CA ALA A 195 -2.74 10.41 -0.17
C ALA A 195 -4.19 10.84 0.11
N MET A 196 -5.05 9.89 0.51
CA MET A 196 -6.42 10.19 0.95
C MET A 196 -6.39 11.10 2.18
N VAL A 197 -5.62 10.75 3.21
CA VAL A 197 -5.51 11.55 4.44
C VAL A 197 -4.95 12.94 4.16
N GLU A 198 -3.96 13.05 3.27
CA GLU A 198 -3.39 14.34 2.85
C GLU A 198 -4.46 15.25 2.23
N LYS A 199 -5.27 14.73 1.30
CA LYS A 199 -6.39 15.49 0.72
C LYS A 199 -7.45 15.89 1.75
N LEU A 200 -7.69 15.04 2.75
CA LEU A 200 -8.63 15.35 3.83
C LEU A 200 -8.12 16.41 4.80
N ALA A 201 -6.80 16.63 4.87
CA ALA A 201 -6.19 17.62 5.73
C ALA A 201 -6.24 19.04 5.16
N GLY A 202 -6.36 19.19 3.83
CA GLY A 202 -6.44 20.48 3.13
C GLY A 202 -5.12 20.94 2.54
#